data_AF-A0A1U6IKI7-F1
#
_entry.id   AF-A0A1U6IKI7-F1
#
_cell.length_a   1.000
_cell.length_b   1.000
_cell.length_c   1.000
_cell.angle_alpha   90.00
_cell.angle_beta   90.00
_cell.angle_gamma   90.00
#
_symmetry.space_group_name_H-M   'P 1'
#
loop_
_entity.id
_entity.type
_entity.pdbx_description
1 polymer ?
#
loop_
_entity_poly.entity_id
_entity_poly.type
_entity_poly.pdbx_seq_one_letter_code
_entity_poly.pdbx_strand_id
1 'polypeptide(L)'
;MRHFTMPGMPGRRALTVLSATALTLLLAACIFAPGKFTSQLDLRKDRSFAFRYTGEILMVPLMEASKKQAFEPETCYAEDSFEERKCTNEEIAQQKQEWEKSREESKQKDAQAAQMLLGGIDPSNPESGKAIAEKLRRQAGWNKVEYIGKGKFDVDFAIEARLDHDFTFPTFEGMPMTNAFVQLSLRQDGTVRIDAPGFGPANSPGAMAGMMSGMAKGASGGDDDAATQADGTFAIRTDAQILANNTDEGPKVAAGGTQTLTWQVNPRTPAAPTALLKLAP
;
A
#
# COMPACT_ATOMS: atom_id res chain seq x y z
N MET A 1 -67.50 -15.12 28.12
CA MET A 1 -67.44 -16.03 26.96
C MET A 1 -67.66 -15.22 25.68
N ARG A 2 -66.59 -14.90 24.96
CA ARG A 2 -66.58 -14.70 23.50
C ARG A 2 -65.19 -15.09 23.03
N HIS A 3 -65.10 -16.29 22.44
CA HIS A 3 -63.89 -16.80 21.80
C HIS A 3 -63.62 -15.98 20.55
N PHE A 4 -62.43 -15.37 20.46
CA PHE A 4 -61.89 -14.86 19.21
C PHE A 4 -60.88 -15.87 18.68
N THR A 5 -61.31 -16.63 17.69
CA THR A 5 -60.50 -17.53 16.86
C THR A 5 -59.68 -16.67 15.90
N MET A 6 -58.35 -16.72 15.97
CA MET A 6 -57.50 -16.14 14.91
C MET A 6 -57.56 -17.03 13.66
N PRO A 7 -57.72 -16.45 12.45
CA PRO A 7 -57.62 -17.21 11.21
C PRO A 7 -56.15 -17.53 10.93
N GLY A 8 -55.87 -18.81 10.68
CA GLY A 8 -54.60 -19.23 10.10
C GLY A 8 -54.42 -18.64 8.72
N MET A 9 -53.21 -18.15 8.44
CA MET A 9 -52.72 -17.94 7.08
C MET A 9 -51.26 -18.38 6.97
N PRO A 10 -50.84 -18.75 5.74
CA PRO A 10 -49.94 -19.86 5.50
C PRO A 10 -48.51 -19.40 5.20
N GLY A 11 -47.60 -20.37 5.17
CA GLY A 11 -46.46 -20.30 4.27
C GLY A 11 -45.30 -19.45 4.76
N ARG A 12 -44.38 -20.11 5.46
CA ARG A 12 -42.94 -19.80 5.40
C ARG A 12 -42.55 -19.43 3.96
N ARG A 13 -42.05 -18.21 3.74
CA ARG A 13 -40.98 -17.82 2.80
C ARG A 13 -41.06 -16.31 2.54
N ALA A 14 -40.23 -15.54 3.24
CA ALA A 14 -39.62 -14.29 2.76
C ALA A 14 -38.71 -13.67 3.85
N LEU A 15 -37.78 -14.46 4.40
CA LEU A 15 -36.44 -13.96 4.65
C LEU A 15 -35.65 -14.53 3.45
N THR A 16 -34.93 -13.81 2.61
CA THR A 16 -33.75 -13.00 2.93
C THR A 16 -33.29 -12.40 1.60
N VAL A 17 -33.37 -11.08 1.38
CA VAL A 17 -32.53 -10.40 0.37
C VAL A 17 -32.28 -8.99 0.88
N LEU A 18 -31.40 -8.87 1.88
CA LEU A 18 -30.95 -7.57 2.41
C LEU A 18 -29.58 -7.74 3.09
N SER A 19 -28.59 -8.30 2.38
CA SER A 19 -27.21 -8.42 2.90
C SER A 19 -26.21 -8.66 1.77
N ALA A 20 -25.87 -7.65 0.96
CA ALA A 20 -24.68 -7.74 0.09
C ALA A 20 -24.08 -6.40 -0.38
N THR A 21 -24.41 -5.24 0.23
CA THR A 21 -23.97 -3.94 -0.35
C THR A 21 -23.37 -2.94 0.63
N ALA A 22 -22.93 -3.38 1.82
CA ALA A 22 -22.41 -2.46 2.84
C ALA A 22 -21.04 -2.81 3.43
N LEU A 23 -20.22 -3.65 2.77
CA LEU A 23 -18.92 -4.07 3.30
C LEU A 23 -17.74 -3.87 2.33
N THR A 24 -17.67 -2.74 1.63
CA THR A 24 -16.54 -2.43 0.72
C THR A 24 -15.87 -1.09 0.96
N LEU A 25 -16.29 -0.32 1.97
CA LEU A 25 -15.69 0.98 2.26
C LEU A 25 -14.68 0.85 3.40
N LEU A 26 -13.44 1.24 3.07
CA LEU A 26 -12.28 1.47 3.95
C LEU A 26 -11.26 0.32 4.09
N LEU A 27 -10.90 -0.36 2.99
CA LEU A 27 -9.51 -0.79 2.88
C LEU A 27 -8.66 0.48 2.81
N ALA A 28 -7.98 0.85 3.89
CA ALA A 28 -6.94 1.88 3.84
C ALA A 28 -5.80 1.35 2.98
N ALA A 29 -5.87 1.57 1.68
CA ALA A 29 -4.84 1.18 0.74
C ALA A 29 -3.63 2.11 0.94
N CYS A 30 -2.44 1.52 1.17
CA CYS A 30 -1.20 2.26 1.03
C CYS A 30 -1.12 2.78 -0.41
N ILE A 31 -1.24 4.10 -0.60
CA ILE A 31 -1.25 4.72 -1.93
C ILE A 31 0.12 4.57 -2.59
N PHE A 32 1.18 4.65 -1.78
CA PHE A 32 2.56 4.58 -2.24
C PHE A 32 3.27 3.38 -1.61
N ALA A 33 4.12 2.71 -2.39
CA ALA A 33 4.99 1.65 -1.90
C ALA A 33 6.42 1.87 -2.43
N PRO A 34 7.46 1.54 -1.65
CA PRO A 34 8.81 1.47 -2.19
C PRO A 34 8.93 0.25 -3.11
N GLY A 35 9.64 0.42 -4.23
CA GLY A 35 10.02 -0.67 -5.13
C GLY A 35 11.45 -1.10 -4.87
N LYS A 36 12.29 -1.11 -5.91
CA LYS A 36 13.75 -1.27 -5.74
C LYS A 36 14.40 -0.01 -5.19
N PHE A 37 15.18 -0.08 -4.11
CA PHE A 37 15.73 1.13 -3.50
C PHE A 37 17.06 0.97 -2.75
N THR A 38 17.68 2.11 -2.47
CA THR A 38 18.71 2.28 -1.45
C THR A 38 18.37 3.52 -0.63
N SER A 39 18.36 3.39 0.69
CA SER A 39 18.06 4.49 1.58
C SER A 39 19.03 4.54 2.76
N GLN A 40 19.44 5.75 3.13
CA GLN A 40 20.35 6.00 4.25
C GLN A 40 19.83 7.17 5.09
N LEU A 41 19.86 6.98 6.40
CA LEU A 41 19.67 8.01 7.40
C LEU A 41 20.99 8.24 8.14
N ASP A 42 21.55 9.43 7.98
CA ASP A 42 22.61 9.95 8.84
C ASP A 42 21.98 10.74 9.97
N LEU A 43 22.10 10.27 11.21
CA LEU A 43 21.60 10.98 12.39
C LEU A 43 22.68 11.04 13.45
N ARG A 44 23.25 12.22 13.66
CA ARG A 44 24.34 12.46 14.60
C ARG A 44 23.80 12.80 15.98
N LYS A 45 24.62 12.59 17.01
CA LYS A 45 24.27 12.91 18.41
C LYS A 45 23.93 14.39 18.62
N ASP A 46 24.48 15.29 17.81
CA ASP A 46 24.23 16.73 17.86
C ASP A 46 22.98 17.16 17.08
N ARG A 47 22.17 16.19 16.63
CA ARG A 47 20.97 16.36 15.79
C ARG A 47 21.24 16.76 14.34
N SER A 48 22.50 16.77 13.89
CA SER A 48 22.78 16.86 12.46
C SER A 48 22.17 15.66 11.75
N PHE A 49 21.35 15.93 10.75
CA PHE A 49 20.48 14.97 10.10
C PHE A 49 20.65 15.06 8.58
N ALA A 50 20.82 13.91 7.94
CA ALA A 50 20.67 13.79 6.49
C ALA A 50 19.91 12.52 6.16
N PHE A 51 18.98 12.60 5.21
CA PHE A 51 18.25 11.44 4.71
C PHE A 51 18.33 11.39 3.20
N ARG A 52 18.58 10.19 2.67
CA ARG A 52 18.62 9.92 1.23
C ARG A 52 17.76 8.71 0.88
N TYR A 53 17.08 8.81 -0.25
CA TYR A 53 16.34 7.72 -0.87
C TYR A 53 16.55 7.77 -2.37
N THR A 54 17.09 6.70 -2.94
CA THR A 54 17.28 6.57 -4.39
C THR A 54 16.65 5.25 -4.83
N GLY A 55 15.84 5.30 -5.89
CA GLY A 55 15.20 4.11 -6.46
C GLY A 55 13.73 4.33 -6.79
N GLU A 56 12.95 3.27 -6.71
CA GLU A 56 11.58 3.25 -7.19
C GLU A 56 10.58 3.67 -6.11
N ILE A 57 9.63 4.52 -6.49
CA ILE A 57 8.37 4.72 -5.78
C ILE A 57 7.24 4.24 -6.68
N LEU A 58 6.32 3.50 -6.09
CA LEU A 58 5.21 2.86 -6.77
C LEU A 58 3.92 3.49 -6.29
N MET A 59 3.05 3.88 -7.22
CA MET A 59 1.71 4.37 -6.90
C MET A 59 0.71 3.27 -7.23
N VAL A 60 0.27 2.57 -6.18
CA VAL A 60 -0.54 1.34 -6.29
C VAL A 60 -1.81 1.55 -7.14
N PRO A 61 -2.58 2.65 -6.99
CA PRO A 61 -3.75 2.88 -7.84
C PRO A 61 -3.43 2.99 -9.34
N LEU A 62 -2.30 3.60 -9.71
CA LEU A 62 -1.86 3.68 -11.11
C LEU A 62 -1.38 2.32 -11.63
N MET A 63 -0.76 1.51 -10.78
CA MET A 63 -0.35 0.16 -11.13
C MET A 63 -1.58 -0.70 -11.44
N GLU A 64 -2.58 -0.70 -10.56
CA GLU A 64 -3.82 -1.46 -10.74
C GLU A 64 -4.60 -0.98 -11.97
N ALA A 65 -4.68 0.34 -12.21
CA ALA A 65 -5.30 0.89 -13.42
C ALA A 65 -4.60 0.42 -14.71
N SER A 66 -3.29 0.15 -14.65
CA SER A 66 -2.51 -0.35 -15.78
C SER A 66 -2.61 -1.86 -16.02
N LYS A 67 -3.10 -2.64 -15.04
CA LYS A 67 -3.29 -4.09 -15.17
C LYS A 67 -4.49 -4.37 -16.06
N LYS A 68 -4.29 -5.15 -17.12
CA LYS A 68 -5.38 -5.69 -17.94
C LYS A 68 -6.03 -6.83 -17.17
N GLN A 69 -7.27 -6.65 -16.73
CA GLN A 69 -8.07 -7.76 -16.21
C GLN A 69 -8.52 -8.63 -17.39
N ALA A 70 -8.20 -9.91 -17.35
CA ALA A 70 -8.71 -10.90 -18.30
C ALA A 70 -10.13 -11.31 -17.89
N PHE A 71 -10.96 -11.62 -18.87
CA PHE A 71 -12.25 -12.25 -18.62
C PHE A 71 -12.00 -13.72 -18.23
N GLU A 72 -12.47 -14.10 -17.04
CA GLU A 72 -12.57 -15.48 -16.61
C GLU A 72 -14.05 -15.84 -16.50
N PRO A 73 -14.51 -16.89 -17.22
CA PRO A 73 -15.91 -17.29 -17.15
C PRO A 73 -16.26 -17.81 -15.76
N GLU A 74 -17.42 -17.42 -15.24
CA GLU A 74 -17.95 -17.96 -14.01
C GLU A 74 -18.40 -19.41 -14.20
N THR A 75 -18.29 -20.21 -13.13
CA THR A 75 -18.71 -21.61 -13.16
C THR A 75 -20.19 -21.73 -13.47
N CYS A 76 -20.54 -22.50 -14.50
CA CYS A 76 -21.93 -22.77 -14.83
C CYS A 76 -22.45 -23.95 -14.02
N TYR A 77 -23.69 -23.85 -13.56
CA TYR A 77 -24.36 -24.90 -12.80
C TYR A 77 -25.51 -25.52 -13.61
N ALA A 78 -25.80 -26.80 -13.39
CA ALA A 78 -27.01 -27.42 -13.90
C ALA A 78 -28.23 -26.90 -13.15
N GLU A 79 -29.30 -26.54 -13.88
CA GLU A 79 -30.49 -25.87 -13.32
C GLU A 79 -31.26 -26.74 -12.30
N ASP A 80 -31.09 -28.06 -12.38
CA ASP A 80 -31.81 -29.07 -11.62
C ASP A 80 -31.03 -29.61 -10.42
N SER A 81 -29.70 -29.63 -10.47
CA SER A 81 -28.86 -30.26 -9.45
C SER A 81 -27.86 -29.34 -8.75
N PHE A 82 -27.69 -28.09 -9.20
CA PHE A 82 -26.60 -27.19 -8.77
C PHE A 82 -25.21 -27.83 -8.93
N GLU A 83 -25.07 -28.87 -9.77
CA GLU A 83 -23.78 -29.47 -10.08
C GLU A 83 -23.01 -28.60 -11.08
N GLU A 84 -21.70 -28.50 -10.87
CA GLU A 84 -20.81 -27.79 -11.79
C GLU A 84 -20.81 -28.48 -13.16
N ARG A 85 -21.00 -27.68 -14.20
CA ARG A 85 -20.94 -28.13 -15.59
C ARG A 85 -20.13 -27.17 -16.42
N LYS A 86 -19.74 -27.65 -17.60
CA LYS A 86 -19.12 -26.79 -18.61
C LYS A 86 -20.15 -25.79 -19.13
N CYS A 87 -19.78 -24.51 -19.16
CA CYS A 87 -20.57 -23.48 -19.80
C CYS A 87 -20.70 -23.73 -21.31
N THR A 88 -21.86 -23.41 -21.87
CA THR A 88 -22.05 -23.34 -23.32
C THR A 88 -21.39 -22.09 -23.90
N ASN A 89 -21.13 -22.09 -25.21
CA ASN A 89 -20.53 -20.93 -25.87
C ASN A 89 -21.41 -19.68 -25.77
N GLU A 90 -22.73 -19.85 -25.74
CA GLU A 90 -23.69 -18.76 -25.62
C GLU A 90 -23.66 -18.14 -24.21
N GLU A 91 -23.58 -18.97 -23.17
CA GLU A 91 -23.43 -18.52 -21.78
C GLU A 91 -22.09 -17.79 -21.58
N ILE A 92 -21.00 -18.31 -22.14
CA ILE A 92 -19.69 -17.65 -22.09
C ILE A 92 -19.75 -16.29 -22.81
N ALA A 93 -20.44 -16.21 -23.95
CA ALA A 93 -20.61 -14.96 -24.69
C ALA A 93 -21.44 -13.93 -23.90
N GLN A 94 -22.51 -14.37 -23.23
CA GLN A 94 -23.34 -13.52 -22.36
C GLN A 94 -22.55 -13.03 -21.14
N GLN A 95 -21.87 -13.92 -20.43
CA GLN A 95 -21.00 -13.56 -19.31
C GLN A 95 -19.93 -12.55 -19.73
N LYS A 96 -19.32 -12.74 -20.90
CA LYS A 96 -18.33 -11.78 -21.43
C LYS A 96 -18.96 -10.41 -21.72
N GLN A 97 -20.15 -10.39 -22.32
CA GLN A 97 -20.86 -9.14 -22.61
C GLN A 97 -21.26 -8.39 -21.34
N GLU A 98 -21.74 -9.11 -20.32
CA GLU A 98 -22.06 -8.55 -19.01
C GLU A 98 -20.82 -8.05 -18.27
N TRP A 99 -19.72 -8.81 -18.34
CA TRP A 99 -18.41 -8.42 -17.80
C TRP A 99 -17.90 -7.14 -18.46
N GLU A 100 -17.96 -7.03 -19.79
CA GLU A 100 -17.57 -5.82 -20.53
C GLU A 100 -18.43 -4.61 -20.14
N LYS A 101 -19.74 -4.79 -20.03
CA LYS A 101 -20.67 -3.71 -19.63
C LYS A 101 -20.44 -3.26 -18.19
N SER A 102 -20.32 -4.22 -17.27
CA SER A 102 -20.04 -3.97 -15.85
C SER A 102 -18.71 -3.23 -15.66
N ARG A 103 -17.67 -3.61 -16.41
CA ARG A 103 -16.36 -2.94 -16.41
C ARG A 103 -16.46 -1.48 -16.86
N GLU A 104 -17.28 -1.19 -17.87
CA GLU A 104 -17.39 0.18 -18.37
C GLU A 104 -18.11 1.09 -17.36
N GLU A 105 -19.14 0.58 -16.68
CA GLU A 105 -19.84 1.28 -15.61
C GLU A 105 -18.98 1.43 -14.34
N SER A 106 -18.19 0.42 -13.99
CA SER A 106 -17.30 0.44 -12.81
C SER A 106 -16.13 1.39 -13.01
N LYS A 107 -15.49 1.39 -14.20
CA LYS A 107 -14.37 2.29 -14.53
C LYS A 107 -14.68 3.75 -14.24
N GLN A 108 -15.87 4.22 -14.63
CA GLN A 108 -16.23 5.64 -14.45
C GLN A 108 -16.39 5.99 -12.97
N LYS A 109 -17.06 5.12 -12.19
CA LYS A 109 -17.27 5.33 -10.76
C LYS A 109 -15.96 5.23 -9.98
N ASP A 110 -15.13 4.24 -10.30
CA ASP A 110 -13.84 4.00 -9.66
C ASP A 110 -12.84 5.13 -9.98
N ALA A 111 -12.81 5.61 -11.23
CA ALA A 111 -11.96 6.74 -11.61
C ALA A 111 -12.38 8.01 -10.87
N GLN A 112 -13.67 8.29 -10.74
CA GLN A 112 -14.17 9.46 -10.02
C GLN A 112 -13.89 9.38 -8.51
N ALA A 113 -14.09 8.21 -7.89
CA ALA A 113 -13.78 7.99 -6.49
C ALA A 113 -12.25 8.09 -6.23
N ALA A 114 -11.43 7.50 -7.10
CA ALA A 114 -9.98 7.59 -7.01
C ALA A 114 -9.51 9.05 -7.21
N GLN A 115 -10.12 9.79 -8.13
CA GLN A 115 -9.79 11.20 -8.34
C GLN A 115 -10.04 12.03 -7.08
N MET A 116 -11.13 11.78 -6.35
CA MET A 116 -11.38 12.43 -5.06
C MET A 116 -10.34 12.06 -4.01
N LEU A 117 -9.95 10.79 -3.91
CA LEU A 117 -8.98 10.31 -2.93
C LEU A 117 -7.54 10.72 -3.22
N LEU A 118 -7.18 10.84 -4.50
CA LEU A 118 -5.85 11.17 -4.97
C LEU A 118 -5.67 12.68 -5.24
N GLY A 119 -6.46 13.53 -4.60
CA GLY A 119 -6.31 14.99 -4.70
C GLY A 119 -6.49 15.54 -6.12
N GLY A 120 -7.41 14.96 -6.89
CA GLY A 120 -7.72 15.37 -8.26
C GLY A 120 -7.00 14.58 -9.36
N ILE A 121 -6.20 13.57 -9.00
CA ILE A 121 -5.45 12.74 -9.96
C ILE A 121 -6.33 11.62 -10.51
N ASP A 122 -6.53 11.59 -11.82
CA ASP A 122 -7.21 10.48 -12.51
C ASP A 122 -6.23 9.33 -12.78
N PRO A 123 -6.37 8.16 -12.15
CA PRO A 123 -5.42 7.07 -12.33
C PRO A 123 -5.51 6.37 -13.70
N SER A 124 -6.59 6.59 -14.45
CA SER A 124 -6.77 6.04 -15.79
C SER A 124 -6.12 6.90 -16.88
N ASN A 125 -5.83 8.16 -16.58
CA ASN A 125 -5.17 9.06 -17.50
C ASN A 125 -3.66 8.75 -17.60
N PRO A 126 -3.13 8.42 -18.79
CA PRO A 126 -1.72 8.08 -18.97
C PRO A 126 -0.74 9.21 -18.62
N GLU A 127 -1.21 10.47 -18.61
CA GLU A 127 -0.40 11.64 -18.27
C GLU A 127 -0.35 11.94 -16.77
N SER A 128 -1.21 11.32 -15.96
CA SER A 128 -1.26 11.55 -14.52
C SER A 128 0.07 11.26 -13.82
N GLY A 129 0.77 10.21 -14.23
CA GLY A 129 2.10 9.91 -13.72
C GLY A 129 3.11 11.03 -13.99
N LYS A 130 3.11 11.61 -15.20
CA LYS A 130 4.03 12.71 -15.53
C LYS A 130 3.69 13.98 -14.74
N ALA A 131 2.40 14.29 -14.59
CA ALA A 131 1.95 15.45 -13.80
C ALA A 131 2.35 15.35 -12.32
N ILE A 132 2.28 14.15 -11.72
CA ILE A 132 2.75 13.90 -10.35
C ILE A 132 4.27 14.12 -10.27
N ALA A 133 5.02 13.56 -11.22
CA ALA A 133 6.46 13.73 -11.26
C ALA A 133 6.86 15.21 -11.36
N GLU A 134 6.20 15.98 -12.22
CA GLU A 134 6.41 17.43 -12.33
C GLU A 134 6.09 18.19 -11.05
N LYS A 135 5.01 17.84 -10.35
CA LYS A 135 4.66 18.46 -9.06
C LYS A 135 5.70 18.14 -7.99
N LEU A 136 6.16 16.90 -7.90
CA LEU A 136 7.15 16.49 -6.91
C LEU A 136 8.50 17.18 -7.09
N ARG A 137 8.96 17.34 -8.34
CA ARG A 137 10.19 18.08 -8.65
C ARG A 137 10.17 19.55 -8.20
N ARG A 138 9.01 20.11 -7.86
CA ARG A 138 8.91 21.48 -7.32
C ARG A 138 9.22 21.55 -5.83
N GLN A 139 9.09 20.44 -5.10
CA GLN A 139 9.37 20.38 -3.67
C GLN A 139 10.88 20.20 -3.44
N ALA A 140 11.43 20.94 -2.47
CA ALA A 140 12.84 20.83 -2.10
C ALA A 140 13.19 19.39 -1.65
N GLY A 141 14.38 18.95 -2.03
CA GLY A 141 14.92 17.63 -1.73
C GLY A 141 14.64 16.57 -2.80
N TRP A 142 13.66 16.77 -3.68
CA TRP A 142 13.45 15.90 -4.85
C TRP A 142 14.41 16.27 -5.99
N ASN A 143 15.61 15.68 -6.00
CA ASN A 143 16.64 15.90 -7.02
C ASN A 143 16.23 15.30 -8.38
N LYS A 144 15.56 14.14 -8.35
CA LYS A 144 15.05 13.43 -9.52
C LYS A 144 13.70 12.80 -9.21
N VAL A 145 12.75 12.90 -10.15
CA VAL A 145 11.49 12.15 -10.13
C VAL A 145 11.07 11.88 -11.57
N GLU A 146 11.30 10.69 -12.11
CA GLU A 146 10.96 10.33 -13.48
C GLU A 146 9.84 9.30 -13.49
N TYR A 147 8.74 9.59 -14.19
CA TYR A 147 7.70 8.59 -14.40
C TYR A 147 8.15 7.60 -15.48
N ILE A 148 8.35 6.34 -15.09
CA ILE A 148 8.82 5.26 -15.97
C ILE A 148 7.67 4.35 -16.45
N GLY A 149 6.42 4.74 -16.19
CA GLY A 149 5.23 4.03 -16.64
C GLY A 149 4.65 3.06 -15.60
N LYS A 150 3.41 2.59 -15.84
CA LYS A 150 2.69 1.63 -14.98
C LYS A 150 2.68 2.01 -13.50
N GLY A 151 2.49 3.29 -13.18
CA GLY A 151 2.48 3.77 -11.79
C GLY A 151 3.84 3.79 -11.09
N LYS A 152 4.96 3.58 -11.81
CA LYS A 152 6.30 3.58 -11.24
C LYS A 152 7.04 4.88 -11.50
N PHE A 153 7.82 5.29 -10.50
CA PHE A 153 8.63 6.50 -10.51
C PHE A 153 10.06 6.13 -10.12
N ASP A 154 11.05 6.55 -10.91
CA ASP A 154 12.47 6.51 -10.53
C ASP A 154 12.85 7.84 -9.88
N VAL A 155 13.30 7.81 -8.64
CA VAL A 155 13.49 8.99 -7.80
C VAL A 155 14.88 9.06 -7.19
N ASP A 156 15.32 10.30 -6.96
CA ASP A 156 16.42 10.62 -6.07
C ASP A 156 15.97 11.75 -5.14
N PHE A 157 15.95 11.45 -3.85
CA PHE A 157 15.59 12.37 -2.79
C PHE A 157 16.75 12.51 -1.81
N ALA A 158 17.09 13.74 -1.45
CA ALA A 158 18.05 14.04 -0.41
C ALA A 158 17.63 15.27 0.40
N ILE A 159 17.79 15.20 1.71
CA ILE A 159 17.60 16.32 2.62
C ILE A 159 18.73 16.34 3.64
N GLU A 160 19.19 17.53 3.99
CA GLU A 160 20.14 17.79 5.06
C GLU A 160 19.55 18.89 5.94
N ALA A 161 19.47 18.64 7.25
CA ALA A 161 18.86 19.56 8.20
C ALA A 161 19.37 19.31 9.63
N ARG A 162 18.82 20.03 10.58
CA ARG A 162 18.88 19.71 12.00
C ARG A 162 17.55 19.10 12.42
N LEU A 163 17.58 17.94 13.10
CA LEU A 163 16.37 17.30 13.58
C LEU A 163 15.87 17.99 14.85
N ASP A 164 15.04 19.01 14.68
CA ASP A 164 14.40 19.73 15.78
C ASP A 164 12.93 19.32 16.00
N HIS A 165 12.32 18.68 14.99
CA HIS A 165 10.96 18.13 15.01
C HIS A 165 10.94 16.78 14.31
N ASP A 166 9.78 16.13 14.36
CA ASP A 166 9.54 14.88 13.65
C ASP A 166 9.79 15.02 12.15
N PHE A 167 10.23 13.92 11.54
CA PHE A 167 10.43 13.80 10.10
C PHE A 167 9.64 12.62 9.58
N THR A 168 9.03 12.77 8.40
CA THR A 168 8.37 11.67 7.69
C THR A 168 8.74 11.75 6.23
N PHE A 169 9.00 10.60 5.63
CA PHE A 169 9.26 10.45 4.21
C PHE A 169 8.42 9.31 3.64
N PRO A 170 7.84 9.44 2.44
CA PRO A 170 7.75 10.68 1.65
C PRO A 170 6.70 11.66 2.19
N THR A 171 6.79 12.91 1.77
CA THR A 171 5.69 13.89 1.84
C THR A 171 5.37 14.36 0.42
N PHE A 172 4.10 14.63 0.17
CA PHE A 172 3.62 15.08 -1.12
C PHE A 172 2.66 16.27 -0.94
N GLU A 173 2.99 17.40 -1.55
CA GLU A 173 2.12 18.58 -1.55
C GLU A 173 0.73 18.26 -2.13
N GLY A 174 -0.33 18.59 -1.40
CA GLY A 174 -1.72 18.37 -1.83
C GLY A 174 -2.20 16.92 -1.72
N MET A 175 -1.41 16.00 -1.15
CA MET A 175 -1.81 14.61 -0.91
C MET A 175 -1.68 14.26 0.59
N PRO A 176 -2.70 14.57 1.43
CA PRO A 176 -2.62 14.38 2.87
C PRO A 176 -2.67 12.91 3.32
N MET A 177 -3.06 11.99 2.44
CA MET A 177 -3.27 10.57 2.73
C MET A 177 -2.10 9.68 2.30
N THR A 178 -0.87 10.17 2.39
CA THR A 178 0.32 9.39 2.00
C THR A 178 0.85 8.57 3.18
N ASN A 179 1.05 7.27 2.97
CA ASN A 179 1.71 6.43 3.97
C ASN A 179 3.22 6.73 4.04
N ALA A 180 3.79 6.62 5.24
CA ALA A 180 5.21 6.83 5.46
C ALA A 180 6.03 5.60 5.06
N PHE A 181 7.20 5.83 4.47
CA PHE A 181 8.24 4.83 4.31
C PHE A 181 9.17 4.84 5.51
N VAL A 182 9.57 6.04 5.95
CA VAL A 182 10.42 6.29 7.11
C VAL A 182 9.82 7.41 7.95
N GLN A 183 9.78 7.22 9.26
CA GLN A 183 9.34 8.19 10.24
C GLN A 183 10.35 8.29 11.39
N LEU A 184 10.63 9.51 11.81
CA LEU A 184 11.44 9.85 12.98
C LEU A 184 10.55 10.63 13.94
N SER A 185 10.43 10.14 15.16
CA SER A 185 9.72 10.82 16.25
C SER A 185 10.71 11.26 17.32
N LEU A 186 10.98 12.57 17.40
CA LEU A 186 11.87 13.16 18.39
C LEU A 186 11.10 13.43 19.68
N ARG A 187 11.61 12.91 20.79
CA ARG A 187 11.01 13.09 22.12
C ARG A 187 11.70 14.22 22.87
N GLN A 188 10.98 14.81 23.82
CA GLN A 188 11.50 15.87 24.69
C GLN A 188 12.71 15.43 25.52
N ASP A 189 12.84 14.14 25.80
CA ASP A 189 14.00 13.59 26.52
C ASP A 189 15.24 13.42 25.62
N GLY A 190 15.20 13.80 24.34
CA GLY A 190 16.30 13.65 23.38
C GLY A 190 16.41 12.24 22.79
N THR A 191 15.44 11.34 23.04
CA THR A 191 15.37 10.07 22.29
C THR A 191 14.66 10.27 20.96
N VAL A 192 15.14 9.57 19.93
CA VAL A 192 14.49 9.53 18.61
C VAL A 192 14.11 8.10 18.30
N ARG A 193 12.81 7.88 18.11
CA ARG A 193 12.29 6.62 17.57
C ARG A 193 12.32 6.71 16.04
N ILE A 194 12.89 5.69 15.41
CA ILE A 194 13.02 5.57 13.97
C ILE A 194 12.23 4.34 13.57
N ASP A 195 11.19 4.53 12.77
CA ASP A 195 10.36 3.48 12.21
C ASP A 195 10.43 3.55 10.69
N ALA A 196 10.61 2.42 10.02
CA ALA A 196 10.59 2.35 8.56
C ALA A 196 9.43 1.46 8.05
N PRO A 197 8.17 1.84 8.30
CA PRO A 197 7.02 0.97 8.05
C PRO A 197 6.82 0.61 6.58
N GLY A 198 7.28 1.44 5.64
CA GLY A 198 7.22 1.12 4.21
C GLY A 198 8.18 0.00 3.79
N PHE A 199 9.17 -0.34 4.63
CA PHE A 199 10.15 -1.39 4.38
C PHE A 199 9.86 -2.70 5.13
N GLY A 200 8.72 -2.78 5.84
CA GLY A 200 8.30 -3.98 6.55
C GLY A 200 7.19 -4.74 5.82
N PRO A 201 6.86 -5.96 6.30
CA PRO A 201 5.69 -6.69 5.85
C PRO A 201 4.51 -5.74 5.99
N ALA A 202 3.77 -5.58 4.91
CA ALA A 202 2.82 -4.50 4.81
C ALA A 202 1.86 -4.58 6.02
N ASN A 203 1.83 -3.55 6.86
CA ASN A 203 0.70 -3.24 7.74
C ASN A 203 -0.53 -2.85 6.89
N SER A 204 -0.69 -3.45 5.71
CA SER A 204 -1.73 -3.17 4.75
C SER A 204 -2.95 -4.01 5.09
N PRO A 205 -4.11 -3.38 5.32
CA PRO A 205 -5.41 -4.03 5.19
C PRO A 205 -5.55 -4.81 3.88
N GLY A 206 -4.79 -4.44 2.83
CA GLY A 206 -4.68 -5.15 1.56
C GLY A 206 -4.04 -6.55 1.63
N ALA A 207 -3.13 -6.84 2.57
CA ALA A 207 -2.57 -8.18 2.73
C ALA A 207 -3.59 -9.11 3.41
N MET A 208 -4.29 -8.61 4.42
CA MET A 208 -5.41 -9.32 5.06
C MET A 208 -6.61 -9.46 4.13
N ALA A 209 -6.91 -8.44 3.31
CA ALA A 209 -7.97 -8.48 2.30
C ALA A 209 -7.61 -9.35 1.09
N GLY A 210 -6.34 -9.39 0.68
CA GLY A 210 -5.84 -10.32 -0.33
C GLY A 210 -5.91 -11.77 0.16
N MET A 211 -5.57 -12.01 1.42
CA MET A 211 -5.71 -13.31 2.07
C MET A 211 -7.19 -13.73 2.23
N MET A 212 -8.08 -12.81 2.64
CA MET A 212 -9.53 -13.04 2.72
C MET A 212 -10.16 -13.25 1.35
N SER A 213 -9.76 -12.47 0.33
CA SER A 213 -10.24 -12.62 -1.05
C SER A 213 -9.74 -13.91 -1.69
N GLY A 214 -8.50 -14.33 -1.40
CA GLY A 214 -7.94 -15.62 -1.84
C GLY A 214 -8.63 -16.80 -1.16
N MET A 215 -9.04 -16.66 0.10
CA MET A 215 -9.86 -17.65 0.80
C MET A 215 -11.30 -17.71 0.28
N ALA A 216 -11.89 -16.57 -0.09
CA ALA A 216 -13.25 -16.50 -0.63
C ALA A 216 -13.37 -17.02 -2.08
N LYS A 217 -12.28 -17.01 -2.86
CA LYS A 217 -12.25 -17.44 -4.27
C LYS A 217 -11.75 -18.87 -4.51
N GLY A 218 -11.50 -19.67 -3.46
CA GLY A 218 -11.13 -21.08 -3.62
C GLY A 218 -9.85 -21.26 -4.44
N ALA A 219 -8.70 -21.11 -3.79
CA ALA A 219 -7.38 -21.61 -4.20
C ALA A 219 -7.17 -21.85 -5.72
N SER A 220 -7.19 -20.78 -6.51
CA SER A 220 -6.51 -20.74 -7.81
C SER A 220 -5.56 -19.54 -7.78
N GLY A 221 -4.25 -19.85 -7.88
CA GLY A 221 -3.17 -18.90 -7.70
C GLY A 221 -3.23 -17.79 -8.75
N GLY A 222 -3.44 -16.57 -8.28
CA GLY A 222 -3.03 -15.34 -8.93
C GLY A 222 -1.96 -14.70 -8.05
N ASP A 223 -0.83 -14.36 -8.66
CA ASP A 223 0.45 -14.00 -8.04
C ASP A 223 0.36 -13.18 -6.73
N ASP A 224 1.32 -13.49 -5.85
CA ASP A 224 1.66 -12.90 -4.54
C ASP A 224 1.94 -11.37 -4.58
N ASP A 225 0.99 -10.55 -5.04
CA ASP A 225 1.18 -9.11 -5.22
C ASP A 225 0.75 -8.27 -4.00
N ALA A 226 0.44 -8.93 -2.88
CA ALA A 226 0.20 -8.27 -1.59
C ALA A 226 1.41 -8.35 -0.63
N ALA A 227 2.51 -8.98 -1.06
CA ALA A 227 3.80 -8.80 -0.41
C ALA A 227 4.29 -7.36 -0.67
N THR A 228 4.98 -6.78 0.31
CA THR A 228 5.69 -5.51 0.14
C THR A 228 6.56 -5.61 -1.11
N GLN A 229 6.41 -4.66 -2.04
CA GLN A 229 7.26 -4.59 -3.23
C GLN A 229 8.65 -3.99 -2.91
N ALA A 230 8.93 -3.73 -1.62
CA ALA A 230 10.16 -3.15 -1.15
C ALA A 230 11.30 -4.16 -1.33
N ASP A 231 12.31 -3.78 -2.11
CA ASP A 231 13.50 -4.59 -2.36
C ASP A 231 14.73 -3.69 -2.38
N GLY A 232 15.58 -3.77 -1.35
CA GLY A 232 16.65 -2.80 -1.21
C GLY A 232 17.39 -2.85 0.11
N THR A 233 18.12 -1.77 0.38
CA THR A 233 18.85 -1.61 1.64
C THR A 233 18.41 -0.34 2.34
N PHE A 234 18.15 -0.44 3.65
CA PHE A 234 18.03 0.71 4.53
C PHE A 234 19.18 0.69 5.54
N ALA A 235 19.84 1.83 5.72
CA ALA A 235 20.92 1.98 6.68
C ALA A 235 20.73 3.23 7.56
N ILE A 236 21.15 3.11 8.82
CA ILE A 236 21.27 4.26 9.73
C ILE A 236 22.74 4.38 10.11
N ARG A 237 23.34 5.55 9.89
CA ARG A 237 24.68 5.90 10.33
C ARG A 237 24.61 6.93 11.45
N THR A 238 25.23 6.64 12.59
CA THR A 238 25.10 7.48 13.79
C THR A 238 26.32 7.42 14.69
N ASP A 239 26.61 8.49 15.43
CA ASP A 239 27.51 8.51 16.59
C ASP A 239 26.75 8.75 17.91
N ALA A 240 25.42 8.66 17.86
CA ALA A 240 24.55 8.68 19.02
C ALA A 240 24.50 7.31 19.70
N GLN A 241 24.12 7.29 20.97
CA GLN A 241 23.94 6.02 21.67
C GLN A 241 22.73 5.27 21.11
N ILE A 242 22.93 4.04 20.66
CA ILE A 242 21.87 3.14 20.22
C ILE A 242 21.26 2.49 21.46
N LEU A 243 19.98 2.75 21.73
CA LEU A 243 19.25 2.18 22.87
C LEU A 243 18.56 0.86 22.51
N ALA A 244 18.02 0.78 21.29
CA ALA A 244 17.38 -0.43 20.76
C ALA A 244 17.43 -0.42 19.23
N ASN A 245 17.43 -1.60 18.62
CA ASN A 245 17.24 -1.80 17.17
C ASN A 245 16.82 -3.25 16.90
N ASN A 246 16.34 -3.53 15.69
CA ASN A 246 16.00 -4.88 15.23
C ASN A 246 16.85 -5.35 14.03
N THR A 247 18.11 -4.92 13.95
CA THR A 247 19.05 -5.52 12.99
C THR A 247 19.40 -6.95 13.43
N ASP A 248 19.62 -7.84 12.45
CA ASP A 248 20.09 -9.21 12.70
C ASP A 248 21.57 -9.22 13.16
N GLU A 249 22.39 -8.42 12.47
CA GLU A 249 23.85 -8.36 12.67
C GLU A 249 24.29 -7.39 13.79
N GLY A 250 23.37 -6.58 14.33
CA GLY A 250 23.70 -5.51 15.26
C GLY A 250 24.44 -4.33 14.62
N PRO A 251 24.85 -3.34 15.44
CA PRO A 251 25.63 -2.18 14.98
C PRO A 251 27.05 -2.57 14.56
N LYS A 252 27.47 -2.14 13.36
CA LYS A 252 28.85 -2.27 12.88
C LYS A 252 29.61 -0.95 13.10
N VAL A 253 30.75 -1.02 13.76
CA VAL A 253 31.57 0.17 14.06
C VAL A 253 32.43 0.54 12.85
N ALA A 254 32.34 1.79 12.41
CA ALA A 254 33.18 2.40 11.39
C ALA A 254 34.26 3.29 12.04
N ALA A 255 35.14 3.87 11.21
CA ALA A 255 36.17 4.80 11.67
C ALA A 255 35.55 6.01 12.42
N GLY A 256 36.24 6.50 13.45
CA GLY A 256 35.80 7.68 14.21
C GLY A 256 34.62 7.46 15.15
N GLY A 257 34.34 6.21 15.56
CA GLY A 257 33.29 5.90 16.54
C GLY A 257 31.86 5.98 16.00
N THR A 258 31.71 6.15 14.68
CA THR A 258 30.41 6.07 14.02
C THR A 258 29.98 4.61 13.92
N GLN A 259 28.70 4.34 14.12
CA GLN A 259 28.09 3.03 14.01
C GLN A 259 27.10 3.01 12.85
N THR A 260 26.99 1.87 12.18
CA THR A 260 26.03 1.64 11.11
C THR A 260 25.11 0.48 11.46
N LEU A 261 23.81 0.71 11.40
CA LEU A 261 22.77 -0.30 11.37
C LEU A 261 22.36 -0.53 9.92
N THR A 262 22.23 -1.79 9.48
CA THR A 262 21.88 -2.10 8.09
C THR A 262 20.83 -3.19 8.05
N TRP A 263 19.76 -2.94 7.28
CA TRP A 263 18.71 -3.89 6.98
C TRP A 263 18.71 -4.19 5.48
N GLN A 264 18.71 -5.49 5.16
CA GLN A 264 18.36 -5.95 3.82
C GLN A 264 16.85 -6.15 3.76
N VAL A 265 16.20 -5.38 2.89
CA VAL A 265 14.76 -5.31 2.72
C VAL A 265 14.40 -6.10 1.48
N ASN A 266 13.45 -7.01 1.59
CA ASN A 266 12.91 -7.78 0.48
C ASN A 266 11.47 -8.20 0.81
N PRO A 267 10.72 -8.80 -0.14
CA PRO A 267 9.33 -9.22 0.09
C PRO A 267 9.13 -10.21 1.26
N ARG A 268 10.21 -10.85 1.75
CA ARG A 268 10.18 -11.78 2.89
C ARG A 268 10.70 -11.15 4.20
N THR A 269 10.96 -9.84 4.23
CA THR A 269 11.39 -9.15 5.45
C THR A 269 10.34 -9.36 6.55
N PRO A 270 10.73 -9.91 7.72
CA PRO A 270 9.77 -10.35 8.75
C PRO A 270 9.23 -9.20 9.60
N ALA A 271 9.93 -8.07 9.67
CA ALA A 271 9.52 -6.89 10.43
C ALA A 271 10.14 -5.62 9.81
N ALA A 272 9.41 -4.51 9.89
CA ALA A 272 9.92 -3.21 9.48
C ALA A 272 11.19 -2.84 10.26
N PRO A 273 12.21 -2.22 9.63
CA PRO A 273 13.35 -1.66 10.34
C PRO A 273 12.92 -0.69 11.44
N THR A 274 13.49 -0.85 12.64
CA THR A 274 13.27 0.04 13.77
C THR A 274 14.55 0.29 14.55
N ALA A 275 14.70 1.50 15.07
CA ALA A 275 15.77 1.86 15.98
C ALA A 275 15.32 2.93 16.98
N LEU A 276 15.97 2.96 18.14
CA LEU A 276 15.82 4.00 19.14
C LEU A 276 17.21 4.54 19.47
N LEU A 277 17.43 5.83 19.22
CA LEU A 277 18.69 6.52 19.48
C LEU A 277 18.51 7.53 20.62
N LYS A 278 19.57 7.76 21.40
CA LYS A 278 19.67 8.85 22.36
C LYS A 278 20.59 9.94 21.81
N LEU A 279 20.01 11.08 21.48
CA LEU A 279 20.75 12.26 21.04
C LEU A 279 21.22 13.07 22.25
N ALA A 280 22.23 13.91 22.03
CA ALA A 280 22.62 14.93 22.99
C ALA A 280 21.52 16.02 23.06
N PRO A 281 21.35 16.66 24.24
CA PRO A 281 20.44 17.79 24.40
C PRO A 281 20.67 18.89 23.36
#